data_AF-A0A4V2MHH2-F1
#
_entry.id   AF-A0A4V2MHH2-F1
#
_cell.length_a   1.000
_cell.length_b   1.000
_cell.length_c   1.000
_cell.angle_alpha   90.00
_cell.angle_beta   90.00
_cell.angle_gamma   90.00
#
_symmetry.space_group_name_H-M   'P 1'
#
loop_
_entity.id
_entity.type
_entity.pdbx_description
1 polymer ?
#
loop_
_entity_poly.entity_id
_entity_poly.type
_entity_poly.pdbx_seq_one_letter_code
_entity_poly.pdbx_strand_id
1 'polypeptide(L)'
;MVDLELEEKHKKYLVTIKYLRHRNFSNNLPFLILSEDLPDGQVYKEFPDGRIEIQEVKSAGKKFITRVVKILKERQAEEVRKSYGLL
;
A
#
# COMPACT_ATOMS: atom_id res chain seq x y z
N MET A 1 -31.09 -4.18 -1.69
CA MET A 1 -30.50 -4.17 -3.05
C MET A 1 -29.17 -3.41 -3.09
N VAL A 2 -29.06 -2.24 -2.44
CA VAL A 2 -27.81 -1.45 -2.36
C VAL A 2 -26.63 -2.25 -1.76
N ASP A 3 -26.89 -3.09 -0.77
CA ASP A 3 -25.83 -3.86 -0.08
C ASP A 3 -25.15 -4.91 -0.96
N LEU A 4 -25.90 -5.56 -1.86
CA LEU A 4 -25.37 -6.58 -2.76
C LEU A 4 -24.45 -5.97 -3.82
N GLU A 5 -24.83 -4.81 -4.37
CA GLU A 5 -24.03 -4.10 -5.36
C GLU A 5 -22.72 -3.57 -4.75
N LEU A 6 -22.79 -3.06 -3.51
CA LEU A 6 -21.62 -2.60 -2.77
C LEU A 6 -20.67 -3.76 -2.45
N GLU A 7 -21.19 -4.90 -2.04
CA GLU A 7 -20.40 -6.10 -1.75
C GLU A 7 -19.69 -6.62 -3.02
N GLU A 8 -20.38 -6.62 -4.16
CA GLU A 8 -19.78 -7.05 -5.44
C GLU A 8 -18.68 -6.08 -5.91
N LYS A 9 -18.91 -4.77 -5.77
CA LYS A 9 -17.88 -3.74 -6.02
C LYS A 9 -16.67 -3.95 -5.11
N HIS A 10 -16.88 -4.26 -3.84
CA HIS A 10 -15.80 -4.52 -2.89
C HIS A 10 -14.99 -5.77 -3.26
N LYS A 11 -15.65 -6.86 -3.66
CA LYS A 11 -14.97 -8.07 -4.17
C LYS A 11 -14.10 -7.78 -5.38
N LYS A 12 -14.64 -7.06 -6.38
CA LYS A 12 -13.89 -6.66 -7.59
C LYS A 12 -12.71 -5.76 -7.24
N TYR A 13 -12.89 -4.83 -6.29
CA TYR A 13 -11.83 -3.98 -5.77
C TYR A 13 -10.69 -4.80 -5.17
N LEU A 14 -10.99 -5.73 -4.24
CA LEU A 14 -9.99 -6.59 -3.60
C LEU A 14 -9.20 -7.44 -4.60
N VAL A 15 -9.89 -8.01 -5.61
CA VAL A 15 -9.22 -8.76 -6.69
C VAL A 15 -8.28 -7.85 -7.47
N THR A 16 -8.73 -6.64 -7.79
CA THR A 16 -7.96 -5.68 -8.59
C THR A 16 -6.69 -5.24 -7.86
N ILE A 17 -6.78 -4.88 -6.58
CA ILE A 17 -5.60 -4.44 -5.83
C ILE A 17 -4.57 -5.57 -5.66
N LYS A 18 -5.02 -6.82 -5.45
CA LYS A 18 -4.12 -7.98 -5.38
C LYS A 18 -3.41 -8.24 -6.71
N TYR A 19 -4.14 -8.12 -7.82
CA TYR A 19 -3.57 -8.23 -9.16
C TYR A 19 -2.53 -7.13 -9.44
N LEU A 20 -2.84 -5.87 -9.10
CA LEU A 20 -1.90 -4.75 -9.25
C LEU A 20 -0.64 -4.94 -8.40
N ARG A 21 -0.80 -5.36 -7.15
CA ARG A 21 0.32 -5.69 -6.26
C ARG A 21 1.22 -6.76 -6.86
N HIS A 22 0.62 -7.87 -7.31
CA HIS A 22 1.37 -8.96 -7.95
C HIS A 22 2.07 -8.48 -9.22
N ARG A 23 1.38 -7.71 -10.08
CA ARG A 23 1.96 -7.15 -11.30
C ARG A 23 3.13 -6.22 -11.01
N ASN A 24 3.06 -5.37 -9.98
CA ASN A 24 4.19 -4.54 -9.58
C ASN A 24 5.39 -5.39 -9.19
N PHE A 25 5.19 -6.41 -8.36
CA PHE A 25 6.27 -7.27 -7.89
C PHE A 25 6.91 -8.10 -9.00
N SER A 26 6.12 -8.60 -9.95
CA SER A 26 6.65 -9.30 -11.14
C SER A 26 7.54 -8.40 -12.01
N ASN A 27 7.41 -7.08 -11.90
CA ASN A 27 8.28 -6.10 -12.57
C ASN A 27 9.37 -5.53 -11.64
N ASN A 28 9.58 -6.14 -10.46
CA ASN A 28 10.47 -5.66 -9.41
C ASN A 28 10.18 -4.21 -8.95
N LEU A 29 8.91 -3.81 -9.02
CA LEU A 29 8.44 -2.49 -8.61
C LEU A 29 7.77 -2.57 -7.24
N PRO A 30 7.94 -1.54 -6.39
CA PRO A 30 7.22 -1.45 -5.14
C PRO A 30 5.73 -1.19 -5.35
N PHE A 31 4.92 -1.58 -4.38
CA PHE A 31 3.49 -1.32 -4.33
C PHE A 31 3.21 -0.23 -3.29
N LEU A 32 2.56 0.84 -3.73
CA LEU A 32 2.21 1.99 -2.89
C LEU A 32 0.87 1.73 -2.20
N ILE A 33 0.84 1.91 -0.89
CA ILE A 33 -0.37 1.79 -0.07
C ILE A 33 -0.57 3.14 0.62
N LEU A 34 -1.62 3.84 0.21
CA LEU A 34 -2.05 5.08 0.84
C LEU A 34 -2.83 4.74 2.11
N SER A 35 -2.55 5.45 3.20
CA SER A 35 -3.12 5.18 4.51
C SER A 35 -3.55 6.47 5.16
N GLU A 36 -4.77 6.49 5.69
CA GLU A 36 -5.29 7.59 6.51
C GLU A 36 -4.79 7.50 7.97
N ASP A 37 -4.23 6.34 8.37
CA ASP A 37 -3.67 6.12 9.71
C ASP A 37 -2.23 6.64 9.84
N LEU A 38 -1.62 7.05 8.73
CA LEU A 38 -0.29 7.64 8.71
C LEU A 38 -0.37 9.16 8.71
N PRO A 39 0.62 9.86 9.31
CA PRO A 39 0.71 11.31 9.21
C PRO A 39 0.72 11.79 7.76
N ASP A 40 0.20 13.00 7.52
CA ASP A 40 0.19 13.63 6.20
C ASP A 40 1.57 13.59 5.53
N GLY A 41 1.57 13.18 4.26
CA GLY A 41 2.79 13.02 3.47
C GLY A 41 3.52 11.70 3.73
N GLN A 42 3.03 10.81 4.60
CA GLN A 42 3.56 9.46 4.76
C GLN A 42 2.74 8.40 4.04
N VAL A 43 3.42 7.36 3.56
CA VAL A 43 2.82 6.25 2.83
C VAL A 43 3.49 4.94 3.22
N TYR A 44 2.76 3.84 3.11
CA TYR A 44 3.36 2.51 3.14
C TYR A 44 3.83 2.14 1.74
N LYS A 45 5.01 1.52 1.65
CA LYS A 45 5.58 1.04 0.40
C LYS A 45 6.06 -0.39 0.59
N GLU A 46 5.37 -1.31 -0.06
CA GLU A 46 5.72 -2.72 -0.02
C GLU A 46 6.64 -3.08 -1.18
N PHE A 47 7.67 -3.86 -0.90
CA PHE A 47 8.65 -4.30 -1.87
C PHE A 47 8.47 -5.79 -2.21
N PRO A 48 8.98 -6.24 -3.37
CA PRO A 48 8.85 -7.65 -3.80
C PRO A 48 9.50 -8.66 -2.83
N ASP A 49 10.47 -8.21 -2.02
CA ASP A 49 11.11 -9.00 -0.96
C ASP A 49 10.23 -9.19 0.28
N GLY A 50 9.00 -8.63 0.29
CA GLY A 50 8.08 -8.70 1.41
C GLY A 50 8.32 -7.64 2.50
N ARG A 51 9.29 -6.75 2.33
CA ARG A 51 9.50 -5.61 3.24
C ARG A 51 8.43 -4.54 3.02
N ILE A 52 7.96 -3.94 4.10
CA ILE A 52 7.15 -2.71 4.05
C ILE A 52 7.91 -1.57 4.72
N GLU A 53 7.99 -0.44 4.03
CA GLU A 53 8.55 0.79 4.54
C GLU A 53 7.46 1.84 4.75
N ILE A 54 7.58 2.63 5.81
CA ILE A 54 6.92 3.92 5.91
C ILE A 54 7.86 4.94 5.26
N GLN A 55 7.40 5.58 4.20
CA GLN A 55 8.13 6.62 3.50
C GLN A 55 7.40 7.96 3.66
N GLU A 56 8.16 9.03 3.89
CA GLU A 56 7.67 10.40 3.89
C GLU A 56 8.03 11.06 2.56
N VAL A 57 7.04 11.65 1.89
CA VAL A 57 7.19 12.39 0.64
C VAL A 57 6.99 13.87 0.92
N LYS A 58 8.03 14.65 0.67
CA LYS A 58 7.99 16.12 0.78
C LYS A 58 8.20 16.76 -0.58
N SER A 59 7.43 17.80 -0.85
CA SER A 59 7.66 18.65 -2.02
C SER A 59 8.67 19.74 -1.68
N ALA A 60 9.77 19.79 -2.42
CA ALA A 60 10.74 20.89 -2.41
C ALA A 60 10.69 21.59 -3.77
N GLY A 61 9.70 22.48 -3.94
CA GLY A 61 9.45 23.17 -5.20
C GLY A 61 8.92 22.23 -6.28
N LYS A 62 9.71 21.97 -7.34
CA LYS A 62 9.35 21.04 -8.43
C LYS A 62 9.81 19.59 -8.21
N LYS A 63 10.48 19.31 -7.09
CA LYS A 63 11.06 17.99 -6.80
C LYS A 63 10.33 17.35 -5.63
N PHE A 64 10.02 16.05 -5.77
CA PHE A 64 9.57 15.22 -4.67
C PHE A 64 10.78 14.54 -4.05
N ILE A 65 10.98 14.75 -2.76
CA ILE A 65 12.01 14.06 -1.97
C ILE A 65 11.30 13.01 -1.15
N THR A 66 11.76 11.76 -1.25
CA THR A 66 11.24 10.64 -0.48
C THR A 66 12.26 10.20 0.54
N ARG A 67 11.86 10.04 1.80
CA ARG A 67 12.70 9.56 2.90
C ARG A 67 12.06 8.33 3.55
N VAL A 68 12.85 7.29 3.79
CA VAL A 68 12.41 6.17 4.63
C VAL A 68 12.36 6.61 6.09
N VAL A 69 11.17 6.60 6.68
CA VAL A 69 10.94 6.90 8.10
C VAL A 69 11.21 5.67 8.93
N LYS A 70 10.71 4.52 8.49
CA LYS A 70 10.80 3.26 9.24
C LYS A 70 10.64 2.06 8.32
N ILE A 71 11.38 1.00 8.61
CA ILE A 71 11.13 -0.34 8.05
C ILE A 71 10.28 -1.10 9.06
N LEU A 72 9.14 -1.65 8.61
CA LEU A 72 8.24 -2.42 9.45
C LEU A 72 8.83 -3.79 9.76
N LYS A 73 8.62 -4.26 11.00
CA LYS A 73 8.84 -5.66 11.35
C LYS A 73 7.79 -6.52 10.65
N GLU A 74 8.09 -7.79 10.42
CA GLU A 74 7.22 -8.74 9.72
C GLU A 74 5.77 -8.75 10.24
N ARG A 75 5.59 -8.81 11.57
CA ARG A 75 4.26 -8.74 12.19
C ARG A 75 3.49 -7.47 11.81
N GLN A 76 4.17 -6.31 11.84
CA GLN A 76 3.53 -5.03 11.50
C GLN A 76 3.22 -4.95 10.00
N ALA A 77 4.10 -5.50 9.16
CA ALA A 77 3.86 -5.58 7.73
C ALA A 77 2.64 -6.47 7.42
N GLU A 78 2.45 -7.56 8.15
CA GLU A 78 1.27 -8.42 8.00
C GLU A 78 -0.02 -7.76 8.49
N GLU A 79 0.03 -7.01 9.59
CA GLU A 79 -1.09 -6.18 10.07
C GLU A 79 -1.51 -5.17 8.98
N VAL A 80 -0.54 -4.50 8.32
CA VAL A 80 -0.84 -3.61 7.18
C VAL A 80 -1.49 -4.39 6.03
N ARG A 81 -0.97 -5.55 5.63
CA ARG A 81 -1.59 -6.34 4.55
C ARG A 81 -3.03 -6.72 4.86
N LYS A 82 -3.34 -7.07 6.12
CA LYS A 82 -4.70 -7.38 6.58
C LYS A 82 -5.62 -6.17 6.46
N SER A 83 -5.20 -5.02 6.99
CA SER A 83 -6.00 -3.80 6.99
C SER A 83 -6.36 -3.30 5.59
N TYR A 84 -5.47 -3.52 4.61
CA TYR A 84 -5.64 -3.06 3.23
C TYR A 84 -6.09 -4.16 2.26
N GLY A 85 -6.55 -5.32 2.76
CA GLY A 85 -7.13 -6.40 1.94
C GLY A 85 -6.14 -7.08 0.98
N LEU A 86 -4.85 -7.10 1.34
CA LEU A 86 -3.75 -7.63 0.53
C LEU A 86 -3.41 -9.09 0.84
N LEU A 87 -4.09 -9.71 1.82
CA LEU A 87 -4.09 -11.16 2.06
C LEU A 87 -5.29 -11.81 1.37
#